data_AF-A0A090VAF4-F1
#
_entry.id   AF-A0A090VAF4-F1
#
_cell.length_a   1.000
_cell.length_b   1.000
_cell.length_c   1.000
_cell.angle_alpha   90.00
_cell.angle_beta   90.00
_cell.angle_gamma   90.00
#
_symmetry.space_group_name_H-M   'P 1'
#
loop_
_entity.id
_entity.type
_entity.pdbx_description
1 polymer ?
#
loop_
_entity_poly.entity_id
_entity_poly.type
_entity_poly.pdbx_seq_one_letter_code
_entity_poly.pdbx_strand_id
1 'polypeptide(L)'
;MVGHGTKNHTNGFGSPIGKLKGINIAIEDMSPRDLSAYNIYEEKVTTLEFEGGVTVSGEIITGKRNLQGKIILISFNNCNVTHLDSILFKPEFGIYHMAVGKTVVSAFSGPADLNSFDLITHKPSSKTIHIKKSKRRLELENLYQQIRDYREGKNKTISRTKVLEELMENHPTDWLLAIEIFELASIENETKICNSIVKHLETVKQNRPNVGQLIDDGLEIVRTTKQLA
;
A
#
# COMPACT_ATOMS: atom_id res chain seq x y z
N MET A 1 -12.21 -19.07 6.46
CA MET A 1 -11.66 -20.43 6.58
C MET A 1 -12.28 -21.08 7.82
N VAL A 2 -13.14 -22.09 7.65
CA VAL A 2 -13.92 -22.65 8.77
C VAL A 2 -12.97 -23.34 9.75
N GLY A 3 -13.06 -23.01 11.04
CA GLY A 3 -12.24 -23.59 12.11
C GLY A 3 -10.83 -23.01 12.24
N HIS A 4 -10.50 -21.88 11.60
CA HIS A 4 -9.21 -21.19 11.79
C HIS A 4 -9.42 -19.71 12.17
N GLY A 5 -10.42 -19.44 13.02
CA GLY A 5 -10.64 -18.12 13.62
C GLY A 5 -9.86 -17.93 14.93
N THR A 6 -10.10 -16.80 15.60
CA THR A 6 -9.42 -16.41 16.86
C THR A 6 -9.57 -17.43 17.99
N LYS A 7 -10.61 -18.26 17.99
CA LYS A 7 -10.78 -19.36 18.96
C LYS A 7 -9.69 -20.43 18.87
N ASN A 8 -9.16 -20.67 17.66
CA ASN A 8 -8.14 -21.69 17.41
C ASN A 8 -6.75 -21.08 17.18
N HIS A 9 -6.70 -19.77 16.88
CA HIS A 9 -5.49 -19.01 16.59
C HIS A 9 -5.48 -17.72 17.40
N THR A 10 -5.39 -17.83 18.72
CA THR A 10 -5.40 -16.67 19.63
C THR A 10 -4.24 -15.72 19.36
N ASN A 11 -3.10 -16.26 18.94
CA ASN A 11 -1.89 -15.51 18.60
C ASN A 11 -1.71 -15.30 17.07
N GLY A 12 -2.73 -15.62 16.28
CA GLY A 12 -2.66 -15.60 14.81
C GLY A 12 -2.00 -16.85 14.21
N PHE A 13 -1.87 -16.87 12.88
CA PHE A 13 -1.21 -17.95 12.12
C PHE A 13 -0.34 -17.35 11.01
N GLY A 14 0.64 -18.12 10.54
CA GLY A 14 1.63 -17.65 9.57
C GLY A 14 1.26 -17.92 8.12
N SER A 15 1.78 -17.08 7.21
CA SER A 15 1.66 -17.26 5.75
C SER A 15 2.97 -16.87 5.08
N PRO A 16 3.86 -17.82 4.74
CA PRO A 16 4.97 -17.53 3.86
C PRO A 16 4.44 -17.17 2.47
N ILE A 17 4.69 -15.93 2.04
CA ILE A 17 4.21 -15.41 0.75
C ILE A 17 5.23 -15.75 -0.33
N GLY A 18 4.76 -16.25 -1.47
CA GLY A 18 5.57 -16.45 -2.66
C GLY A 18 5.72 -17.90 -3.08
N LYS A 19 6.71 -18.16 -3.94
CA LYS A 19 7.00 -19.50 -4.48
C LYS A 19 8.06 -20.21 -3.66
N LEU A 20 8.12 -21.52 -3.82
CA LEU A 20 9.22 -22.33 -3.33
C LEU A 20 10.45 -22.14 -4.23
N LYS A 21 11.62 -22.11 -3.61
CA LYS A 21 12.91 -21.95 -4.28
C LYS A 21 13.12 -23.09 -5.27
N GLY A 22 13.41 -22.73 -6.52
CA GLY A 22 13.63 -23.70 -7.60
C GLY A 22 12.35 -24.33 -8.17
N ILE A 23 11.16 -23.90 -7.75
CA ILE A 23 9.88 -24.43 -8.23
C ILE A 23 9.06 -23.29 -8.84
N ASN A 24 8.73 -23.42 -10.13
CA ASN A 24 8.01 -22.36 -10.85
C ASN A 24 6.49 -22.36 -10.59
N ILE A 25 5.94 -23.48 -10.11
CA ILE A 25 4.52 -23.66 -9.81
C ILE A 25 4.27 -23.29 -8.34
N ALA A 26 3.26 -22.46 -8.09
CA ALA A 26 2.88 -22.10 -6.73
C ALA A 26 2.15 -23.26 -6.04
N ILE A 27 2.28 -23.40 -4.72
CA ILE A 27 1.71 -24.52 -3.96
C ILE A 27 0.18 -24.58 -4.13
N GLU A 28 -0.50 -23.43 -4.18
CA GLU A 28 -1.94 -23.36 -4.40
C GLU A 28 -2.40 -23.95 -5.74
N ASP A 29 -1.50 -24.02 -6.73
CA ASP A 29 -1.76 -24.48 -8.09
C ASP A 29 -1.26 -25.91 -8.35
N MET A 30 -0.60 -26.55 -7.38
CA MET A 30 -0.01 -27.89 -7.54
C MET A 30 -1.08 -28.99 -7.65
N SER A 31 -0.95 -29.85 -8.65
CA SER A 31 -1.73 -31.07 -8.76
C SER A 31 -1.26 -32.13 -7.75
N PRO A 32 -2.04 -33.20 -7.49
CA PRO A 32 -1.58 -34.31 -6.66
C PRO A 32 -0.23 -34.88 -7.12
N ARG A 33 0.04 -34.92 -8.43
CA ARG A 33 1.32 -35.41 -8.96
C ARG A 33 2.48 -34.47 -8.66
N ASP A 34 2.24 -33.16 -8.74
CA ASP A 34 3.26 -32.15 -8.43
C ASP A 34 3.64 -32.21 -6.95
N LEU A 35 2.65 -32.31 -6.05
CA LEU A 35 2.87 -32.49 -4.61
C LEU A 35 3.74 -33.73 -4.32
N SER A 36 3.57 -34.80 -5.11
CA SER A 36 4.41 -36.01 -5.04
C SER A 36 5.87 -35.77 -5.29
N ALA A 37 6.14 -35.05 -6.38
CA ALA A 37 7.51 -34.80 -6.82
C ALA A 37 8.30 -34.03 -5.76
N TYR A 38 7.62 -33.26 -4.92
CA TYR A 38 8.22 -32.42 -3.88
C TYR A 38 7.99 -32.95 -2.44
N ASN A 39 7.52 -34.19 -2.27
CA ASN A 39 7.23 -34.79 -0.96
C ASN A 39 6.27 -33.96 -0.08
N ILE A 40 5.32 -33.25 -0.71
CA ILE A 40 4.30 -32.46 -0.01
C ILE A 40 3.05 -33.32 0.16
N TYR A 41 3.12 -34.28 1.08
CA TYR A 41 1.99 -35.14 1.43
C TYR A 41 1.87 -35.37 2.92
N GLU A 42 0.67 -35.74 3.33
CA GLU A 42 0.34 -36.12 4.69
C GLU A 42 1.28 -37.23 5.20
N GLU A 43 1.60 -37.18 6.48
CA GLU A 43 2.48 -38.12 7.22
C GLU A 43 3.94 -38.14 6.75
N LYS A 44 4.36 -37.17 5.93
CA LYS A 44 5.76 -36.97 5.56
C LYS A 44 6.34 -35.72 6.21
N VAL A 45 7.57 -35.88 6.69
CA VAL A 45 8.45 -34.76 7.03
C VAL A 45 8.92 -34.12 5.74
N THR A 46 8.65 -32.83 5.57
CA THR A 46 9.10 -32.05 4.42
C THR A 46 9.73 -30.75 4.85
N THR A 47 10.57 -30.19 4.00
CA THR A 47 11.15 -28.86 4.17
C THR A 47 10.81 -28.02 2.95
N LEU A 48 10.12 -26.92 3.19
CA LEU A 48 9.67 -25.96 2.19
C LEU A 48 10.50 -24.70 2.32
N GLU A 49 11.36 -24.45 1.33
CA GLU A 49 12.17 -23.24 1.23
C GLU A 49 11.49 -22.24 0.30
N PHE A 50 11.16 -21.05 0.79
CA PHE A 50 10.55 -19.99 0.00
C PHE A 50 11.61 -19.04 -0.56
N GLU A 51 11.36 -18.46 -1.73
CA GLU A 51 12.24 -17.45 -2.35
C GLU A 51 12.47 -16.23 -1.44
N GLY A 52 11.51 -15.92 -0.57
CA GLY A 52 11.60 -14.87 0.44
C GLY A 52 12.46 -15.20 1.66
N GLY A 53 13.21 -16.31 1.66
CA GLY A 53 14.12 -16.68 2.75
C GLY A 53 13.45 -17.32 3.98
N VAL A 54 12.16 -17.64 3.89
CA VAL A 54 11.44 -18.41 4.92
C VAL A 54 11.62 -19.90 4.65
N THR A 55 11.97 -20.66 5.69
CA THR A 55 12.05 -22.12 5.64
C THR A 55 11.07 -22.72 6.65
N VAL A 56 10.18 -23.58 6.17
CA VAL A 56 9.19 -24.32 6.97
C VAL A 56 9.57 -25.80 6.93
N SER A 57 9.87 -26.40 8.08
CA SER A 57 10.24 -27.81 8.17
C SER A 57 9.38 -28.50 9.22
N GLY A 58 8.72 -29.60 8.85
CA GLY A 58 7.83 -30.33 9.74
C GLY A 58 7.09 -31.46 9.04
N GLU A 59 6.27 -32.18 9.79
CA GLU A 59 5.44 -33.26 9.29
C GLU A 59 4.09 -32.73 8.83
N ILE A 60 3.67 -32.97 7.59
CA ILE A 60 2.36 -32.53 7.12
C ILE A 60 1.27 -33.39 7.75
N ILE A 61 0.33 -32.76 8.43
CA ILE A 61 -0.87 -33.42 8.97
C ILE A 61 -1.98 -33.42 7.93
N THR A 62 -2.27 -32.25 7.35
CA THR A 62 -3.37 -32.11 6.40
C THR A 62 -3.30 -30.85 5.54
N GLY A 63 -3.85 -30.91 4.33
CA GLY A 63 -4.04 -29.77 3.44
C GLY A 63 -5.51 -29.47 3.17
N LYS A 64 -5.94 -28.21 3.29
CA LYS A 64 -7.30 -27.77 2.94
C LYS A 64 -7.32 -27.08 1.57
N ARG A 65 -8.36 -27.38 0.79
CA ARG A 65 -8.61 -26.77 -0.52
C ARG A 65 -9.85 -25.89 -0.52
N ASN A 66 -9.87 -24.89 -1.40
CA ASN A 66 -11.09 -24.12 -1.68
C ASN A 66 -12.01 -24.86 -2.68
N LEU A 67 -13.16 -24.27 -2.99
CA LEU A 67 -14.14 -24.82 -3.95
C LEU A 67 -13.59 -24.95 -5.39
N GLN A 68 -12.52 -24.24 -5.72
CA GLN A 68 -11.82 -24.32 -7.01
C GLN A 68 -10.69 -25.35 -7.00
N GLY A 69 -10.51 -26.11 -5.91
CA GLY A 69 -9.47 -27.13 -5.76
C GLY A 69 -8.08 -26.57 -5.42
N LYS A 70 -7.93 -25.27 -5.18
CA LYS A 70 -6.66 -24.63 -4.80
C LYS A 70 -6.33 -24.91 -3.35
N ILE A 71 -5.08 -25.24 -3.04
CA ILE A 71 -4.62 -25.42 -1.65
C ILE A 71 -4.55 -24.05 -0.98
N ILE A 72 -5.22 -23.90 0.16
CA ILE A 72 -5.31 -22.64 0.90
C ILE A 72 -4.67 -22.72 2.30
N LEU A 73 -4.46 -23.94 2.81
CA LEU A 73 -3.85 -24.16 4.12
C LEU A 73 -3.15 -25.51 4.15
N ILE A 74 -1.96 -25.57 4.76
CA ILE A 74 -1.27 -26.81 5.12
C ILE A 74 -0.97 -26.77 6.62
N SER A 75 -1.28 -27.84 7.33
CA SER A 75 -1.02 -27.96 8.77
C SER A 75 0.17 -28.88 9.02
N PHE A 76 1.09 -28.46 9.87
CA PHE A 76 2.31 -29.18 10.19
C PHE A 76 2.38 -29.54 11.68
N ASN A 77 2.78 -30.77 11.97
CA ASN A 77 3.21 -31.22 13.28
C ASN A 77 4.72 -31.06 13.43
N ASN A 78 5.19 -30.92 14.68
CA ASN A 78 6.62 -30.79 15.01
C ASN A 78 7.34 -29.79 14.09
N CYS A 79 6.73 -28.63 13.88
CA CYS A 79 7.12 -27.69 12.84
C CYS A 79 8.10 -26.64 13.37
N ASN A 80 9.18 -26.40 12.62
CA ASN A 80 10.07 -25.28 12.81
C ASN A 80 9.97 -24.33 11.61
N VAL A 81 9.76 -23.04 11.88
CA VAL A 81 9.70 -21.99 10.85
C VAL A 81 10.77 -20.96 11.15
N THR A 82 11.60 -20.68 10.15
CA THR A 82 12.71 -19.74 10.25
C THR A 82 12.67 -18.76 9.09
N HIS A 83 13.18 -17.55 9.31
CA HIS A 83 13.47 -16.58 8.28
C HIS A 83 14.91 -16.12 8.46
N LEU A 84 15.79 -16.58 7.54
CA LEU A 84 17.24 -16.47 7.71
C LEU A 84 17.65 -17.02 9.10
N ASP A 85 18.29 -16.20 9.93
CA ASP A 85 18.74 -16.59 11.28
C ASP A 85 17.66 -16.44 12.37
N SER A 86 16.48 -15.93 12.03
CA SER A 86 15.40 -15.68 12.99
C SER A 86 14.41 -16.84 13.06
N ILE A 87 14.10 -17.31 14.26
CA ILE A 87 13.06 -18.32 14.48
C ILE A 87 11.68 -17.63 14.57
N LEU A 88 10.76 -18.02 13.71
CA LEU A 88 9.39 -17.50 13.65
C LEU A 88 8.38 -18.42 14.34
N PHE A 89 8.63 -19.73 14.34
CA PHE A 89 7.77 -20.72 14.98
C PHE A 89 8.59 -21.93 15.41
N LYS A 90 8.29 -22.49 16.58
CA LYS A 90 8.95 -23.68 17.11
C LYS A 90 7.95 -24.81 17.33
N PRO A 91 8.40 -26.08 17.32
CA PRO A 91 7.54 -27.23 17.57
C PRO A 91 6.76 -27.16 18.89
N GLU A 92 7.36 -26.56 19.92
CA GLU A 92 6.78 -26.38 21.25
C GLU A 92 5.53 -25.48 21.26
N PHE A 93 5.30 -24.70 20.20
CA PHE A 93 4.10 -23.86 20.03
C PHE A 93 2.90 -24.65 19.48
N GLY A 94 3.09 -25.92 19.15
CA GLY A 94 2.05 -26.84 18.69
C GLY A 94 1.95 -26.94 17.18
N ILE A 95 0.72 -27.13 16.68
CA ILE A 95 0.46 -27.34 15.25
C ILE A 95 0.60 -26.02 14.51
N TYR A 96 1.49 -25.99 13.51
CA TYR A 96 1.64 -24.84 12.65
C TYR A 96 0.65 -24.90 11.49
N HIS A 97 -0.24 -23.93 11.42
CA HIS A 97 -1.16 -23.78 10.30
C HIS A 97 -0.63 -22.73 9.32
N MET A 98 -0.12 -23.20 8.19
CA MET A 98 0.47 -22.38 7.14
C MET A 98 -0.60 -22.01 6.11
N ALA A 99 -0.96 -20.74 6.01
CA ALA A 99 -1.73 -20.27 4.87
C ALA A 99 -0.88 -20.22 3.60
N VAL A 100 -1.50 -20.59 2.48
CA VAL A 100 -0.82 -20.73 1.20
C VAL A 100 -1.29 -19.64 0.25
N GLY A 101 -0.34 -18.93 -0.36
CA GLY A 101 -0.62 -18.00 -1.44
C GLY A 101 0.65 -17.32 -1.97
N LYS A 102 0.82 -17.34 -3.31
CA LYS A 102 1.91 -16.66 -4.00
C LYS A 102 1.83 -15.15 -3.93
N THR A 103 0.62 -14.60 -3.97
CA THR A 103 0.39 -13.14 -4.05
C THR A 103 -0.66 -12.69 -3.04
N VAL A 104 -0.37 -11.59 -2.35
CA VAL A 104 -1.34 -10.87 -1.54
C VAL A 104 -1.70 -9.59 -2.30
N VAL A 105 -2.95 -9.47 -2.75
CA VAL A 105 -3.41 -8.32 -3.55
C VAL A 105 -3.68 -7.11 -2.66
N SER A 106 -4.19 -7.32 -1.44
CA SER A 106 -4.36 -6.28 -0.42
C SER A 106 -4.54 -6.91 0.97
N ALA A 107 -4.12 -6.18 2.01
CA ALA A 107 -4.48 -6.48 3.38
C ALA A 107 -5.58 -5.49 3.81
N PHE A 108 -6.80 -5.99 4.04
CA PHE A 108 -7.88 -5.18 4.58
C PHE A 108 -7.80 -5.20 6.11
N SER A 109 -7.53 -4.05 6.72
CA SER A 109 -7.44 -3.89 8.19
C SER A 109 -8.81 -3.80 8.88
N GLY A 110 -9.86 -4.31 8.24
CA GLY A 110 -11.18 -4.40 8.87
C GLY A 110 -11.34 -5.69 9.66
N PRO A 111 -12.35 -5.76 10.54
CA PRO A 111 -12.60 -6.95 11.35
C PRO A 111 -12.88 -8.15 10.44
N ALA A 112 -12.08 -9.21 10.60
CA ALA A 112 -12.17 -10.43 9.79
C ALA A 112 -13.41 -11.29 10.14
N ASP A 113 -14.10 -10.99 11.24
CA ASP A 113 -15.32 -11.66 11.68
C ASP A 113 -16.27 -10.65 12.35
N LEU A 114 -17.45 -10.47 11.75
CA LEU A 114 -18.52 -9.59 12.24
C LEU A 114 -19.05 -10.02 13.62
N ASN A 115 -18.87 -11.29 14.01
CA ASN A 115 -19.45 -11.85 15.24
C ASN A 115 -18.50 -11.82 16.46
N SER A 116 -17.21 -11.58 16.25
CA SER A 116 -16.21 -11.50 17.34
C SER A 116 -15.75 -10.08 17.65
N PHE A 117 -16.34 -9.08 17.00
CA PHE A 117 -16.26 -7.70 17.43
C PHE A 117 -17.56 -7.33 18.16
N ASP A 118 -17.43 -6.83 19.38
CA ASP A 118 -18.52 -6.08 19.99
C ASP A 118 -18.77 -4.86 19.08
N LEU A 119 -19.92 -4.83 18.40
CA LEU A 119 -20.35 -3.74 17.52
C LEU A 119 -20.65 -2.45 18.29
N ILE A 120 -20.25 -2.38 19.57
CA ILE A 120 -19.71 -1.15 20.12
C ILE A 120 -18.44 -0.83 19.32
N THR A 121 -18.65 -0.36 18.08
CA THR A 121 -17.88 0.75 17.56
C THR A 121 -17.73 1.67 18.75
N HIS A 122 -16.52 1.72 19.30
CA HIS A 122 -16.13 2.88 20.07
C HIS A 122 -16.34 3.97 19.03
N LYS A 123 -17.52 4.62 19.03
CA LYS A 123 -17.73 5.81 18.24
C LYS A 123 -16.55 6.64 18.71
N PRO A 124 -15.55 6.89 17.84
CA PRO A 124 -14.48 7.75 18.27
C PRO A 124 -15.20 8.99 18.77
N SER A 125 -14.98 9.37 20.03
CA SER A 125 -15.67 10.53 20.60
C SER A 125 -15.41 11.74 19.69
N SER A 126 -14.25 11.73 19.03
CA SER A 126 -13.98 12.43 17.79
C SER A 126 -14.72 11.81 16.60
N LYS A 127 -15.94 12.28 16.34
CA LYS A 127 -16.42 12.27 14.95
C LYS A 127 -15.35 12.98 14.11
N THR A 128 -15.02 12.46 12.93
CA THR A 128 -14.25 13.24 11.95
C THR A 128 -14.95 14.58 11.83
N ILE A 129 -14.29 15.64 12.34
CA ILE A 129 -14.88 16.96 12.33
C ILE A 129 -14.93 17.33 10.85
N HIS A 130 -16.10 17.21 10.25
CA HIS A 130 -16.38 17.84 8.97
C HIS A 130 -16.37 19.34 9.25
N ILE A 131 -15.16 19.90 9.23
CA ILE A 131 -14.95 21.34 9.34
C ILE A 131 -15.83 21.96 8.26
N LYS A 132 -16.78 22.81 8.67
CA LYS A 132 -17.55 23.60 7.72
C LYS A 132 -16.53 24.36 6.87
N LYS A 133 -16.47 24.02 5.58
CA LYS A 133 -15.52 24.65 4.67
C LYS A 133 -15.86 26.13 4.59
N SER A 134 -14.87 26.97 4.88
CA SER A 134 -15.02 28.40 4.67
C SER A 134 -15.13 28.68 3.18
N LYS A 135 -15.73 29.82 2.81
CA LYS A 135 -15.82 30.26 1.42
C LYS A 135 -14.44 30.27 0.75
N ARG A 136 -13.43 30.81 1.46
CA ARG A 136 -12.02 30.81 1.04
C ARG A 136 -11.46 29.41 0.78
N ARG A 137 -11.84 28.40 1.58
CA ARG A 137 -11.38 27.03 1.35
C ARG A 137 -12.04 26.42 0.10
N LEU A 138 -13.32 26.69 -0.11
CA LEU A 138 -14.04 26.22 -1.30
C LEU A 138 -13.50 26.86 -2.58
N GLU A 139 -13.17 28.15 -2.54
CA GLU A 139 -12.53 28.88 -3.65
C GLU A 139 -11.18 28.23 -4.01
N LEU A 140 -10.33 27.96 -3.02
CA LEU A 140 -9.06 27.26 -3.24
C LEU A 140 -9.26 25.86 -3.83
N GLU A 141 -10.18 25.07 -3.28
CA GLU A 141 -10.49 23.73 -3.81
C GLU A 141 -10.96 23.77 -5.27
N ASN A 142 -11.69 24.82 -5.66
CA ASN A 142 -12.10 25.02 -7.04
C ASN A 142 -10.91 25.34 -7.97
N LEU A 143 -9.88 26.03 -7.48
CA LEU A 143 -8.64 26.24 -8.23
C LEU A 143 -7.87 24.93 -8.43
N TYR A 144 -7.79 24.08 -7.40
CA TYR A 144 -7.23 22.73 -7.53
C TYR A 144 -8.00 21.89 -8.56
N GLN A 145 -9.33 21.94 -8.51
CA GLN A 145 -10.16 21.20 -9.46
C GLN A 145 -9.90 21.63 -10.90
N GLN A 146 -9.75 22.93 -11.15
CA GLN A 146 -9.43 23.47 -12.47
C GLN A 146 -8.09 22.94 -13.02
N ILE A 147 -7.04 22.92 -12.20
CA ILE A 147 -5.73 22.39 -12.60
C ILE A 147 -5.80 20.88 -12.86
N ARG A 148 -6.55 20.15 -12.03
CA ARG A 148 -6.78 18.71 -12.24
C ARG A 148 -7.52 18.42 -13.54
N ASP A 149 -8.59 19.16 -13.83
CA ASP A 149 -9.37 18.99 -15.06
C ASP A 149 -8.55 19.32 -16.31
N TYR A 150 -7.63 20.27 -16.22
CA TYR A 150 -6.64 20.54 -17.26
C TYR A 150 -5.71 19.35 -17.48
N ARG A 151 -5.11 18.81 -16.40
CA ARG A 151 -4.21 17.65 -16.45
C ARG A 151 -4.88 16.40 -17.03
N GLU A 152 -6.14 16.16 -16.66
CA GLU A 152 -6.94 15.03 -17.16
C GLU A 152 -7.52 15.28 -18.57
N GLY A 153 -7.29 16.45 -19.17
CA GLY A 153 -7.76 16.79 -20.52
C GLY A 153 -9.27 17.03 -20.64
N LYS A 154 -9.99 17.11 -19.51
CA LYS A 154 -11.44 17.38 -19.46
C LYS A 154 -11.77 18.82 -19.86
N ASN A 155 -10.89 19.76 -19.50
CA ASN A 155 -11.06 21.17 -19.84
C ASN A 155 -9.71 21.84 -20.13
N LYS A 156 -9.42 22.05 -21.42
CA LYS A 156 -8.18 22.68 -21.90
C LYS A 156 -8.28 24.20 -22.10
N THR A 157 -9.45 24.80 -21.91
CA THR A 157 -9.63 26.25 -22.09
C THR A 157 -9.33 27.05 -20.82
N ILE A 158 -9.04 26.36 -19.71
CA ILE A 158 -8.66 26.98 -18.45
C ILE A 158 -7.29 27.64 -18.61
N SER A 159 -7.23 28.94 -18.35
CA SER A 159 -5.97 29.69 -18.36
C SER A 159 -5.24 29.49 -17.03
N ARG A 160 -4.15 28.72 -17.05
CA ARG A 160 -3.27 28.49 -15.90
C ARG A 160 -2.72 29.80 -15.32
N THR A 161 -2.48 30.80 -16.17
CA THR A 161 -2.06 32.15 -15.76
C THR A 161 -3.09 32.80 -14.86
N LYS A 162 -4.39 32.72 -15.21
CA LYS A 162 -5.47 33.26 -14.37
C LYS A 162 -5.59 32.51 -13.04
N VAL A 163 -5.43 31.19 -13.06
CA VAL A 163 -5.44 30.39 -11.82
C VAL A 163 -4.26 30.78 -10.92
N LEU A 164 -3.09 31.04 -11.49
CA LEU A 164 -1.92 31.51 -10.74
C LEU A 164 -2.12 32.92 -10.16
N GLU A 165 -2.68 33.85 -10.93
CA GLU A 165 -3.00 35.22 -10.46
C GLU A 165 -3.97 35.16 -9.27
N GLU A 166 -5.06 34.40 -9.41
CA GLU A 166 -6.06 34.18 -8.37
C GLU A 166 -5.46 33.52 -7.11
N LEU A 167 -4.57 32.54 -7.30
CA LEU A 167 -3.84 31.90 -6.20
C LEU A 167 -2.96 32.91 -5.46
N MET A 168 -2.20 33.73 -6.18
CA MET A 168 -1.29 34.71 -5.59
C MET A 168 -2.03 35.85 -4.87
N GLU A 169 -3.20 36.25 -5.35
CA GLU A 169 -4.02 37.30 -4.75
C GLU A 169 -4.81 36.79 -3.53
N ASN A 170 -5.57 35.71 -3.70
CA ASN A 170 -6.57 35.27 -2.72
C ASN A 170 -6.07 34.14 -1.81
N HIS A 171 -5.02 33.42 -2.20
CA HIS A 171 -4.46 32.29 -1.46
C HIS A 171 -2.91 32.30 -1.39
N PRO A 172 -2.25 33.43 -1.05
CA PRO A 172 -0.80 33.61 -1.19
C PRO A 172 0.08 32.70 -0.32
N THR A 173 -0.52 31.87 0.53
CA THR A 173 0.20 30.94 1.43
C THR A 173 0.12 29.49 0.98
N ASP A 174 -0.66 29.20 -0.07
CA ASP A 174 -0.79 27.87 -0.64
C ASP A 174 0.34 27.62 -1.64
N TRP A 175 1.33 26.84 -1.20
CA TRP A 175 2.51 26.52 -2.00
C TRP A 175 2.30 25.33 -2.93
N LEU A 176 1.40 24.42 -2.56
CA LEU A 176 1.23 23.14 -3.25
C LEU A 176 0.58 23.35 -4.63
N LEU A 177 -0.45 24.18 -4.74
CA LEU A 177 -1.05 24.49 -6.04
C LEU A 177 -0.06 25.21 -6.97
N ALA A 178 0.78 26.08 -6.41
CA ALA A 178 1.83 26.74 -7.18
C ALA A 178 2.82 25.74 -7.78
N ILE A 179 3.21 24.69 -7.03
CA ILE A 179 4.07 23.62 -7.55
C ILE A 179 3.38 22.80 -8.65
N GLU A 180 2.08 22.50 -8.51
CA GLU A 180 1.33 21.82 -9.58
C GLU A 180 1.29 22.65 -10.87
N ILE A 181 1.10 23.96 -10.76
CA ILE A 181 1.14 24.85 -11.93
C ILE A 181 2.56 24.93 -12.50
N PHE A 182 3.59 24.92 -11.64
CA PHE A 182 5.00 24.92 -12.06
C PHE A 182 5.36 23.67 -12.86
N GLU A 183 4.91 22.49 -12.43
CA GLU A 183 5.07 21.25 -13.17
C GLU A 183 4.50 21.36 -14.59
N LEU A 184 3.24 21.78 -14.72
CA LEU A 184 2.57 21.92 -16.01
C LEU A 184 3.25 22.98 -16.90
N ALA A 185 3.61 24.13 -16.33
CA ALA A 185 4.32 25.18 -17.04
C ALA A 185 5.72 24.73 -17.49
N SER A 186 6.40 23.90 -16.70
CA SER A 186 7.71 23.35 -17.00
C SER A 186 7.66 22.39 -18.19
N ILE A 187 6.64 21.52 -18.24
CA ILE A 187 6.38 20.59 -19.36
C ILE A 187 6.14 21.37 -20.66
N GLU A 188 5.36 22.45 -20.60
CA GLU A 188 5.01 23.27 -21.78
C GLU A 188 6.06 24.35 -22.12
N ASN A 189 7.21 24.36 -21.42
CA ASN A 189 8.29 25.32 -21.62
C ASN A 189 7.90 26.80 -21.41
N GLU A 190 6.94 27.07 -20.54
CA GLU A 190 6.48 28.42 -20.20
C GLU A 190 7.38 29.09 -19.16
N THR A 191 8.57 29.50 -19.60
CA THR A 191 9.63 30.06 -18.73
C THR A 191 9.19 31.26 -17.91
N LYS A 192 8.33 32.13 -18.45
CA LYS A 192 7.81 33.31 -17.73
C LYS A 192 6.95 32.91 -16.53
N ILE A 193 6.06 31.94 -16.70
CA ILE A 193 5.21 31.43 -15.62
C ILE A 193 6.06 30.73 -14.57
N CYS A 194 7.00 29.89 -15.01
CA CYS A 194 7.93 29.18 -14.13
C CYS A 194 8.69 30.14 -13.21
N ASN A 195 9.27 31.21 -13.77
CA ASN A 195 10.01 32.21 -13.01
C ASN A 195 9.11 32.97 -12.01
N SER A 196 7.87 33.29 -12.41
CA SER A 196 6.90 33.93 -11.53
C SER A 196 6.58 33.04 -10.31
N ILE A 197 6.35 31.75 -10.55
CA ILE A 197 6.04 30.77 -9.50
C ILE A 197 7.22 30.59 -8.56
N VAL A 198 8.44 30.45 -9.06
CA VAL A 198 9.64 30.33 -8.22
C VAL A 198 9.78 31.55 -7.30
N LYS A 199 9.58 32.76 -7.82
CA LYS A 199 9.62 33.99 -7.00
C LYS A 199 8.52 34.00 -5.94
N HIS A 200 7.32 33.55 -6.28
CA HIS A 200 6.23 33.42 -5.33
C HIS A 200 6.56 32.41 -4.23
N LEU A 201 7.04 31.22 -4.60
CA LEU A 201 7.43 30.16 -3.68
C LEU A 201 8.56 30.59 -2.74
N GLU A 202 9.56 31.33 -3.21
CA GLU A 202 10.59 31.93 -2.33
C GLU A 202 9.98 32.88 -1.29
N THR A 203 8.98 33.66 -1.69
CA THR A 203 8.24 34.53 -0.75
C THR A 203 7.45 33.69 0.27
N VAL A 204 6.85 32.57 -0.17
CA VAL A 204 6.14 31.65 0.73
C VAL A 204 7.11 30.99 1.72
N LYS A 205 8.31 30.59 1.27
CA LYS A 205 9.37 30.01 2.12
C LYS A 205 9.79 30.97 3.23
N GLN A 206 9.98 32.24 2.90
CA GLN A 206 10.32 33.28 3.88
C GLN A 206 9.24 33.45 4.94
N ASN A 207 7.96 33.42 4.53
CA ASN A 207 6.83 33.57 5.45
C ASN A 207 6.49 32.29 6.23
N ARG A 208 6.85 31.11 5.69
CA ARG A 208 6.59 29.78 6.28
C ARG A 208 7.81 28.86 6.13
N PRO A 209 8.86 29.04 6.94
CA PRO A 209 10.09 28.24 6.85
C PRO A 209 9.85 26.72 6.97
N ASN A 210 8.83 26.32 7.74
CA ASN A 210 8.49 24.91 7.99
C ASN A 210 8.14 24.11 6.73
N VAL A 211 7.68 24.79 5.66
CA VAL A 211 7.36 24.14 4.37
C VAL A 211 8.48 24.34 3.35
N GLY A 212 9.59 24.98 3.72
CA GLY A 212 10.65 25.33 2.78
C GLY A 212 11.32 24.12 2.15
N GLN A 213 11.66 23.13 2.97
CA GLN A 213 12.20 21.85 2.49
C GLN A 213 11.24 21.18 1.49
N LEU A 214 9.95 21.12 1.82
CA LEU A 214 8.93 20.49 0.96
C LEU A 214 8.78 21.20 -0.40
N ILE A 215 8.91 22.53 -0.39
CA ILE A 215 8.88 23.34 -1.61
C ILE A 215 10.11 23.05 -2.46
N ASP A 216 11.30 23.00 -1.86
CA ASP A 216 12.56 22.72 -2.55
C ASP A 216 12.56 21.32 -3.17
N ASP A 217 12.16 20.31 -2.37
CA ASP A 217 12.03 18.93 -2.82
C ASP A 217 11.04 18.83 -3.99
N GLY A 218 9.89 19.52 -3.92
CA GLY A 218 8.89 19.54 -4.99
C GLY A 218 9.40 20.18 -6.29
N LEU A 219 10.14 21.29 -6.19
CA LEU A 219 10.77 21.93 -7.35
C LEU A 219 11.86 21.05 -7.97
N GLU A 220 12.66 20.36 -7.15
CA GLU A 220 13.70 19.45 -7.60
C GLU A 220 13.10 18.26 -8.36
N ILE A 221 12.04 17.63 -7.84
CA ILE A 221 11.35 16.53 -8.50
C ILE A 221 10.91 16.93 -9.91
N VAL A 222 10.31 18.12 -10.07
CA VAL A 222 9.86 18.61 -11.39
C VAL A 222 11.04 18.82 -12.34
N ARG A 223 12.15 19.39 -11.85
CA ARG A 223 13.36 19.64 -12.67
C ARG A 223 14.01 18.34 -13.13
N THR A 224 14.13 17.36 -12.24
CA THR A 224 14.70 16.04 -12.55
C THR A 224 13.81 15.26 -13.52
N THR A 225 12.50 15.31 -13.34
CA THR A 225 11.53 14.65 -14.23
C THR A 225 11.63 15.20 -15.66
N LYS A 226 11.83 16.52 -15.82
CA LYS A 226 12.02 17.15 -17.13
C LYS A 226 13.32 16.75 -17.82
N GLN A 227 14.38 16.39 -17.09
CA GLN A 227 15.63 15.93 -17.70
C GLN A 227 15.55 14.49 -18.24
N LEU A 228 14.57 13.72 -17.76
CA LEU A 228 14.38 12.31 -18.12
C LEU A 228 13.35 12.09 -19.24
N ALA A 229 12.59 13.13 -19.62
CA ALA A 229 11.56 13.11 -20.66
C ALA A 229 12.05 13.78 -21.95
#